data_AF-A0A523N9M8-F1
#
_entry.id   AF-A0A523N9M8-F1
#
_cell.length_a   1.000
_cell.length_b   1.000
_cell.length_c   1.000
_cell.angle_alpha   90.00
_cell.angle_beta   90.00
_cell.angle_gamma   90.00
#
_symmetry.space_group_name_H-M   'P 1'
#
loop_
_entity.id
_entity.type
_entity.pdbx_description
1 polymer ?
#
loop_
_entity_poly.entity_id
_entity_poly.type
_entity_poly.pdbx_seq_one_letter_code
_entity_poly.pdbx_strand_id
1 'polypeptide(L)'
;MTKSKWTAGALLIAVFVLGALSGVAVLGALSGVAAAGFAEGDTGERHQARGGMVEHLAQDLNLTAEQQDSVRAILERHKVGFQVMREQIGNEIRSILTAEQLTQYEELMTKMRHKRKHDGKDRDSIHRGAP
;
A
#
# COMPACT_ATOMS: atom_id res chain seq x y z
N MET A 1 7.60 -26.81 -18.35
CA MET A 1 7.87 -25.42 -18.79
C MET A 1 6.73 -24.53 -18.34
N THR A 2 7.02 -23.56 -17.46
CA THR A 2 6.10 -22.82 -16.58
C THR A 2 5.48 -21.59 -17.27
N LYS A 3 4.33 -21.77 -17.92
CA LYS A 3 3.60 -20.72 -18.67
C LYS A 3 2.77 -19.73 -17.80
N SER A 4 3.24 -19.35 -16.60
CA SER A 4 2.42 -18.56 -15.65
C SER A 4 2.98 -17.17 -15.30
N LYS A 5 4.30 -16.93 -15.45
CA LYS A 5 4.91 -15.64 -15.05
C LYS A 5 4.79 -14.56 -16.13
N TRP A 6 4.68 -14.98 -17.40
CA TRP A 6 4.55 -14.08 -18.54
C TRP A 6 3.12 -13.56 -18.75
N THR A 7 2.10 -14.31 -18.34
CA THR A 7 0.69 -13.90 -18.48
C THR A 7 0.31 -12.80 -17.51
N ALA A 8 0.86 -12.81 -16.29
CA ALA A 8 0.67 -11.73 -15.32
C ALA A 8 1.32 -10.41 -15.79
N GLY A 9 2.53 -10.48 -16.37
CA GLY A 9 3.20 -9.32 -16.97
C GLY A 9 2.43 -8.76 -18.17
N ALA A 10 1.91 -9.63 -19.04
CA ALA A 10 1.10 -9.22 -20.19
C ALA A 10 -0.23 -8.56 -19.77
N LEU A 11 -0.88 -9.04 -18.70
CA LEU A 11 -2.11 -8.44 -18.18
C LEU A 11 -1.89 -7.04 -17.59
N LEU A 12 -0.77 -6.81 -16.90
CA LEU A 12 -0.44 -5.48 -16.36
C LEU A 12 -0.15 -4.46 -17.47
N ILE A 13 0.56 -4.87 -18.52
CA ILE A 13 0.79 -4.02 -19.70
C ILE A 13 -0.55 -3.72 -20.40
N ALA A 14 -1.44 -4.71 -20.53
CA ALA A 14 -2.76 -4.50 -21.12
C ALA A 14 -3.61 -3.49 -20.33
N VAL A 15 -3.61 -3.54 -18.99
CA VAL A 15 -4.33 -2.55 -18.15
C VAL A 15 -3.71 -1.16 -18.27
N PHE A 16 -2.38 -1.05 -18.37
CA PHE A 16 -1.69 0.22 -18.56
C PHE A 16 -1.99 0.85 -19.94
N VAL A 17 -2.01 0.05 -21.00
CA VAL A 17 -2.34 0.51 -22.37
C VAL A 17 -3.83 0.88 -22.49
N LEU A 18 -4.74 0.13 -21.85
CA LEU A 18 -6.16 0.52 -21.77
C LEU A 18 -6.36 1.81 -20.97
N GLY A 19 -5.56 2.05 -19.93
CA GLY A 19 -5.57 3.32 -19.19
C GLY A 19 -5.05 4.50 -20.02
N ALA A 20 -3.96 4.32 -20.78
CA ALA A 20 -3.34 5.36 -21.59
C ALA A 20 -4.26 5.88 -22.72
N LEU A 21 -5.16 5.04 -23.25
CA LEU A 21 -6.13 5.45 -24.28
C LEU A 21 -7.24 6.38 -23.75
N SER A 22 -7.40 6.53 -22.44
CA SER A 22 -8.34 7.49 -21.84
C SER A 22 -7.74 8.88 -21.55
N GLY A 23 -6.41 9.03 -21.62
CA GLY A 23 -5.72 10.28 -21.23
C GLY A 23 -5.24 11.17 -22.38
N VAL A 24 -5.13 10.66 -23.62
CA VAL A 24 -4.45 11.38 -24.71
C VAL A 24 -5.37 12.39 -25.45
N ALA A 25 -6.69 12.35 -25.26
CA ALA A 25 -7.61 13.26 -25.95
C ALA A 25 -7.74 14.67 -25.34
N VAL A 26 -7.12 14.96 -24.18
CA VAL A 26 -7.25 16.28 -23.50
C VAL A 26 -6.02 17.18 -23.73
N LEU A 27 -4.93 16.66 -24.31
CA LEU A 27 -3.65 17.37 -24.38
C LEU A 27 -3.58 18.52 -25.42
N GLY A 28 -4.66 18.83 -26.14
CA GLY A 28 -4.64 19.82 -27.25
C GLY A 28 -5.37 21.15 -27.03
N ALA A 29 -6.30 21.28 -26.08
CA ALA A 29 -7.30 22.37 -26.14
C ALA A 29 -7.44 23.26 -24.90
N LEU A 30 -6.73 23.02 -23.78
CA LEU A 30 -6.91 23.81 -22.55
C LEU A 30 -5.61 24.27 -21.90
N SER A 31 -4.60 24.56 -22.72
CA SER A 31 -3.40 25.33 -22.34
C SER A 31 -3.68 26.82 -22.01
N GLY A 32 -4.93 27.18 -21.67
CA GLY A 32 -5.35 28.58 -21.51
C GLY A 32 -6.29 28.88 -20.33
N VAL A 33 -6.68 27.89 -19.51
CA VAL A 33 -7.52 28.16 -18.33
C VAL A 33 -6.94 27.47 -17.09
N ALA A 34 -6.29 28.27 -16.24
CA ALA A 34 -6.07 28.08 -14.80
C ALA A 34 -5.35 26.77 -14.40
N ALA A 35 -4.05 26.71 -14.16
CA ALA A 35 -3.24 27.55 -13.25
C ALA A 35 -3.86 27.84 -11.86
N ALA A 36 -4.94 27.15 -11.48
CA ALA A 36 -5.50 27.21 -10.13
C ALA A 36 -5.98 25.80 -9.72
N GLY A 37 -5.18 25.08 -8.93
CA GLY A 37 -5.63 23.81 -8.36
C GLY A 37 -4.57 22.76 -7.98
N PHE A 38 -3.29 22.96 -8.29
CA PHE A 38 -2.23 21.99 -7.94
C PHE A 38 -1.11 22.56 -7.07
N ALA A 39 -1.42 23.61 -6.32
CA ALA A 39 -0.50 24.20 -5.35
C ALA A 39 -1.22 24.49 -4.04
N GLU A 40 -1.71 23.46 -3.35
CA GLU A 40 -1.79 23.48 -1.89
C GLU A 40 -2.00 22.05 -1.38
N GLY A 41 -0.97 21.52 -0.74
CA GLY A 41 -0.93 20.17 -0.22
C GLY A 41 0.26 20.04 0.71
N ASP A 42 0.26 20.92 1.71
CA ASP A 42 0.97 20.71 2.97
C ASP A 42 0.92 19.23 3.37
N THR A 43 2.10 18.63 3.61
CA THR A 43 2.39 17.50 4.53
C THR A 43 3.75 16.90 4.19
N GLY A 44 4.81 17.70 4.33
CA GLY A 44 6.05 17.11 4.84
C GLY A 44 5.77 16.47 6.21
N GLU A 45 6.43 15.35 6.51
CA GLU A 45 6.57 14.83 7.88
C GLU A 45 5.49 13.91 8.51
N ARG A 46 4.64 13.20 7.77
CA ARG A 46 3.85 12.08 8.37
C ARG A 46 3.76 10.76 7.60
N HIS A 47 4.49 10.59 6.50
CA HIS A 47 4.36 9.39 5.65
C HIS A 47 5.41 8.27 5.87
N GLN A 48 6.21 8.29 6.94
CA GLN A 48 7.22 7.24 7.16
C GLN A 48 6.65 5.87 7.60
N ALA A 49 5.40 5.77 8.07
CA ALA A 49 4.88 4.52 8.64
C ALA A 49 4.37 3.51 7.59
N ARG A 50 4.27 3.89 6.30
CA ARG A 50 3.78 3.02 5.21
C ARG A 50 4.80 2.76 4.11
N GLY A 51 6.04 3.19 4.32
CA GLY A 51 7.19 2.93 3.45
C GLY A 51 7.69 1.48 3.47
N GLY A 52 6.89 0.50 3.93
CA GLY A 52 7.29 -0.91 3.88
C GLY A 52 6.92 -1.54 2.54
N MET A 53 5.62 -1.57 2.22
CA MET A 53 5.12 -2.29 1.04
C MET A 53 5.49 -1.59 -0.27
N VAL A 54 5.35 -0.26 -0.34
CA VAL A 54 5.70 0.50 -1.56
C VAL A 54 7.20 0.43 -1.82
N GLU A 55 8.02 0.52 -0.77
CA GLU A 55 9.47 0.45 -0.88
C GLU A 55 9.96 -0.94 -1.29
N HIS A 56 9.37 -2.01 -0.72
CA HIS A 56 9.67 -3.37 -1.16
C HIS A 56 9.30 -3.58 -2.64
N LEU A 57 8.13 -3.09 -3.07
CA LEU A 57 7.73 -3.15 -4.48
C LEU A 57 8.63 -2.29 -5.37
N ALA A 58 9.07 -1.13 -4.88
CA ALA A 58 9.97 -0.25 -5.59
C ALA A 58 11.33 -0.90 -5.83
N GLN A 59 11.90 -1.56 -4.82
CA GLN A 59 13.17 -2.27 -4.91
C GLN A 59 13.07 -3.52 -5.80
N ASP A 60 12.04 -4.34 -5.60
CA ASP A 60 11.91 -5.61 -6.32
C ASP A 60 11.56 -5.41 -7.80
N LEU A 61 10.85 -4.33 -8.15
CA LEU A 61 10.33 -4.06 -9.49
C LEU A 61 10.97 -2.85 -10.17
N ASN A 62 11.92 -2.16 -9.51
CA ASN A 62 12.53 -0.91 -9.96
C ASN A 62 11.48 0.15 -10.36
N LEU A 63 10.52 0.42 -9.48
CA LEU A 63 9.45 1.39 -9.76
C LEU A 63 9.98 2.81 -9.83
N THR A 64 9.57 3.55 -10.86
CA THR A 64 9.78 5.01 -10.97
C THR A 64 9.01 5.76 -9.88
N ALA A 65 9.39 7.01 -9.61
CA ALA A 65 8.73 7.84 -8.60
C ALA A 65 7.21 7.97 -8.84
N GLU A 66 6.81 8.24 -10.08
CA GLU A 66 5.39 8.37 -10.47
C GLU A 66 4.60 7.06 -10.23
N GLN A 67 5.23 5.90 -10.46
CA GLN A 67 4.62 4.60 -10.18
C GLN A 67 4.48 4.36 -8.68
N GLN A 68 5.48 4.73 -7.88
CA GLN A 68 5.41 4.60 -6.42
C GLN A 68 4.28 5.47 -5.84
N ASP A 69 4.13 6.69 -6.34
CA ASP A 69 3.06 7.59 -5.93
C ASP A 69 1.68 7.04 -6.29
N SER A 70 1.55 6.47 -7.49
CA SER A 70 0.33 5.79 -7.93
C SER A 70 -0.02 4.60 -7.03
N VAL A 71 0.96 3.74 -6.70
CA VAL A 71 0.77 2.62 -5.77
C VAL A 71 0.38 3.12 -4.38
N ARG A 72 1.04 4.17 -3.88
CA ARG A 72 0.72 4.76 -2.57
C ARG A 72 -0.72 5.27 -2.53
N ALA A 73 -1.17 5.97 -3.58
CA ALA A 73 -2.54 6.46 -3.68
C ALA A 73 -3.57 5.33 -3.69
N ILE A 74 -3.30 4.23 -4.41
CA ILE A 74 -4.17 3.03 -4.41
C ILE A 74 -4.24 2.43 -3.00
N LEU A 75 -3.11 2.24 -2.33
CA LEU A 75 -3.07 1.66 -0.98
C LEU A 75 -3.76 2.55 0.06
N GLU A 76 -3.63 3.87 -0.03
CA GLU A 76 -4.35 4.80 0.84
C GLU A 76 -5.86 4.74 0.63
N ARG A 77 -6.33 4.73 -0.63
CA ARG A 77 -7.77 4.60 -0.95
C ARG A 77 -8.40 3.37 -0.31
N HIS A 78 -7.70 2.23 -0.30
CA HIS A 78 -8.23 0.98 0.25
C HIS A 78 -7.92 0.76 1.74
N LYS A 79 -7.21 1.69 2.39
CA LYS A 79 -6.77 1.54 3.79
C LYS A 79 -7.91 1.23 4.75
N VAL A 80 -9.01 1.97 4.64
CA VAL A 80 -10.17 1.82 5.52
C VAL A 80 -10.87 0.49 5.24
N GLY A 81 -11.08 0.14 3.97
CA GLY A 81 -11.70 -1.14 3.59
C GLY A 81 -10.93 -2.35 4.13
N PHE A 82 -9.59 -2.32 4.07
CA PHE A 82 -8.76 -3.37 4.66
C PHE A 82 -8.87 -3.44 6.19
N GLN A 83 -9.02 -2.31 6.87
CA GLN A 83 -9.21 -2.30 8.33
C GLN A 83 -10.55 -2.95 8.71
N VAL A 84 -11.63 -2.53 8.05
CA VAL A 84 -12.96 -3.08 8.26
C VAL A 84 -12.98 -4.58 7.99
N MET A 85 -12.45 -5.01 6.84
CA MET A 85 -12.37 -6.43 6.50
C MET A 85 -11.58 -7.23 7.54
N ARG A 86 -10.45 -6.69 8.03
CA ARG A 86 -9.64 -7.36 9.06
C ARG A 86 -10.39 -7.50 10.38
N GLU A 87 -11.17 -6.51 10.77
CA GLU A 87 -12.00 -6.57 11.98
C GLU A 87 -13.13 -7.57 11.84
N GLN A 88 -13.82 -7.59 10.69
CA GLN A 88 -14.87 -8.55 10.37
C GLN A 88 -14.36 -9.98 10.47
N ILE A 89 -13.27 -10.30 9.78
CA ILE A 89 -12.63 -11.63 9.84
C ILE A 89 -12.26 -11.99 11.28
N GLY A 90 -11.70 -11.03 12.04
CA GLY A 90 -11.37 -11.26 13.44
C GLY A 90 -12.59 -11.61 14.28
N ASN A 91 -13.72 -10.95 14.07
CA ASN A 91 -14.96 -11.23 14.79
C ASN A 91 -15.59 -12.57 14.39
N GLU A 92 -15.58 -12.90 13.11
CA GLU A 92 -16.04 -14.20 12.60
C GLU A 92 -15.23 -15.34 13.21
N ILE A 93 -13.90 -15.22 13.25
CA ILE A 93 -13.04 -16.21 13.90
C ILE A 93 -13.41 -16.34 15.38
N ARG A 94 -13.54 -15.23 16.13
CA ARG A 94 -13.91 -15.31 17.56
C ARG A 94 -15.25 -15.99 17.79
N SER A 95 -16.21 -15.81 16.89
CA SER A 95 -17.57 -16.37 17.05
C SER A 95 -17.63 -17.89 17.02
N ILE A 96 -16.62 -18.55 16.44
CA ILE A 96 -16.57 -20.03 16.31
C ILE A 96 -15.63 -20.70 17.32
N LEU A 97 -14.90 -19.92 18.14
CA LEU A 97 -13.96 -20.45 19.12
C LEU A 97 -14.65 -20.77 20.45
N THR A 98 -14.14 -21.79 21.16
CA THR A 98 -14.49 -21.99 22.57
C THR A 98 -13.85 -20.91 23.45
N ALA A 99 -14.27 -20.79 24.71
CA ALA A 99 -13.72 -19.81 25.64
C ALA A 99 -12.20 -20.01 25.86
N GLU A 100 -11.74 -21.26 25.95
CA GLU A 100 -10.31 -21.58 26.10
C GLU A 100 -9.53 -21.20 24.84
N GLN A 101 -10.07 -21.50 23.65
CA GLN A 101 -9.43 -21.18 22.37
C GLN A 101 -9.39 -19.67 22.12
N LEU A 102 -10.42 -18.93 22.51
CA LEU A 102 -10.47 -17.48 22.40
C LEU A 102 -9.35 -16.82 23.21
N THR A 103 -9.08 -17.32 24.41
CA THR A 103 -8.00 -16.83 25.28
C THR A 103 -6.64 -17.01 24.60
N GLN A 104 -6.37 -18.20 24.05
CA GLN A 104 -5.12 -18.47 23.31
C GLN A 104 -5.00 -17.62 22.05
N TYR A 105 -6.11 -17.39 21.34
CA TYR A 105 -6.15 -16.55 20.15
C TYR A 105 -5.78 -15.09 20.46
N GLU A 106 -6.31 -14.52 21.54
CA GLU A 106 -6.01 -13.14 21.93
C GLU A 106 -4.56 -12.96 22.38
N GLU A 107 -3.99 -13.93 23.10
CA GLU A 107 -2.55 -13.94 23.42
C GLU A 107 -1.68 -13.99 22.16
N LEU A 108 -2.03 -14.87 21.21
CA LEU A 108 -1.32 -14.99 19.94
C LEU A 108 -1.35 -13.66 19.15
N MET A 109 -2.54 -13.05 19.04
CA MET A 109 -2.72 -11.77 18.35
C MET A 109 -1.96 -10.64 19.02
N THR A 110 -1.94 -10.62 20.36
CA THR A 110 -1.17 -9.66 21.16
C THR A 110 0.33 -9.83 20.91
N LYS A 111 0.85 -11.06 20.96
CA LYS A 111 2.26 -11.38 20.66
C LYS A 111 2.66 -10.93 19.25
N MET A 112 1.82 -11.17 18.25
CA MET A 112 2.06 -10.72 16.88
C MET A 112 2.08 -9.19 16.75
N ARG A 113 1.21 -8.48 17.48
CA ARG A 113 1.22 -7.01 17.51
C ARG A 113 2.49 -6.46 18.16
N HIS A 114 2.94 -7.07 19.26
CA HIS A 114 4.19 -6.69 19.91
C HIS A 114 5.40 -6.91 19.01
N LYS A 115 5.49 -8.07 18.33
CA LYS A 115 6.57 -8.36 17.39
C LYS A 115 6.65 -7.33 16.27
N ARG A 116 5.51 -6.99 15.64
CA ARG A 116 5.46 -5.95 14.59
C ARG A 116 5.91 -4.57 15.07
N LYS A 117 5.61 -4.22 16.33
CA LYS A 117 6.09 -2.95 16.92
C LYS A 117 7.59 -2.98 17.19
N HIS A 118 8.16 -4.13 17.57
CA HIS A 118 9.58 -4.28 17.80
C HIS A 118 10.37 -4.17 16.49
N ASP A 119 10.01 -4.97 15.48
CA ASP A 119 10.65 -4.97 14.17
C ASP A 119 10.62 -3.57 13.50
N GLY A 120 9.57 -2.79 13.75
CA GLY A 120 9.46 -1.40 13.28
C GLY A 120 10.38 -0.41 13.99
N LYS A 121 10.62 -0.58 15.30
CA LYS A 121 11.52 0.28 16.08
C LYS A 121 13.00 0.02 15.75
N ASP A 122 13.36 -1.23 15.48
CA ASP A 122 14.73 -1.60 15.13
C ASP A 122 15.15 -1.03 13.76
N ARG A 123 14.21 -0.92 12.81
CA ARG A 123 14.47 -0.27 11.51
C ARG A 123 14.69 1.24 11.64
N ASP A 124 13.95 1.90 12.53
CA ASP A 124 14.04 3.35 12.75
C ASP A 124 15.35 3.73 13.46
N SER A 125 15.83 2.90 14.40
CA SER A 125 17.11 3.13 15.09
C SER A 125 18.33 2.93 14.18
N ILE A 126 18.29 2.00 13.23
CA ILE A 126 19.36 1.78 12.24
C ILE A 126 19.46 2.98 11.27
N HIS A 127 18.35 3.52 10.79
CA HIS A 127 18.36 4.65 9.86
C HIS A 127 18.75 6.00 10.49
N ARG A 128 18.52 6.20 11.79
CA ARG A 128 18.89 7.44 12.50
C ARG A 128 20.39 7.53 12.88
N GLY A 129 21.14 6.43 12.76
CA GLY A 129 22.55 6.35 13.13
C GLY A 129 23.56 6.47 11.97
N ALA A 130 23.10 6.69 10.73
CA ALA A 130 23.98 6.86 9.58
C ALA A 130 24.35 8.36 9.40
N PRO A 131 25.65 8.74 9.46
CA PRO A 131 26.12 10.10 9.21
C PRO A 131 26.04 10.50 7.74
#